data_AF-A0A1J3EC85-F1
#
_entry.id   AF-A0A1J3EC85-F1
#
_cell.length_a   1.000
_cell.length_b   1.000
_cell.length_c   1.000
_cell.angle_alpha   90.00
_cell.angle_beta   90.00
_cell.angle_gamma   90.00
#
_symmetry.space_group_name_H-M   'P 1'
#
loop_
_entity.id
_entity.type
_entity.pdbx_description
1 polymer ?
#
loop_
_entity_poly.entity_id
_entity_poly.type
_entity_poly.pdbx_seq_one_letter_code
_entity_poly.pdbx_strand_id
1 'polypeptide(L)'
;FTKYAKKYSDGKKAVEAELAELKKHCTVIRVLAHTQVKKLGFGVKKAHLMEIQVNGGTVAAKVDFAYSMFEKQVSVDAVFQPNEMIDTIAITKGFGVQGVVQRWGVTRLPRKTHRGLRKVACIG
;
A
#
# COMPACT_ATOMS: atom_id res chain seq x y z
N PHE A 1 -23.44 -1.69 -6.70
CA PHE A 1 -23.16 -0.38 -7.35
C PHE A 1 -24.39 0.51 -7.50
N THR A 2 -25.55 -0.01 -7.92
CA THR A 2 -26.77 0.78 -8.15
C THR A 2 -27.24 1.59 -6.92
N LYS A 3 -27.20 1.02 -5.72
CA LYS A 3 -27.55 1.72 -4.46
C LYS A 3 -26.62 2.90 -4.13
N TYR A 4 -25.32 2.75 -4.36
CA TYR A 4 -24.34 3.82 -4.10
C TYR A 4 -24.45 4.94 -5.14
N ALA A 5 -24.61 4.58 -6.42
CA ALA A 5 -24.83 5.55 -7.50
C ALA A 5 -26.09 6.39 -7.25
N LYS A 6 -27.16 5.77 -6.72
CA LYS A 6 -28.41 6.48 -6.38
C LYS A 6 -28.21 7.55 -5.28
N LYS A 7 -27.26 7.38 -4.36
CA LYS A 7 -26.93 8.43 -3.36
C LYS A 7 -26.44 9.72 -4.01
N TYR A 8 -25.80 9.63 -5.18
CA TYR A 8 -25.31 10.79 -5.92
C TYR A 8 -26.38 11.43 -6.81
N SER A 9 -27.39 10.66 -7.27
CA SER A 9 -28.51 11.20 -8.04
C SER A 9 -29.51 11.98 -7.19
N ASP A 10 -29.68 11.60 -5.92
CA ASP A 10 -30.69 12.18 -5.03
C ASP A 10 -30.19 13.47 -4.33
N GLY A 11 -29.44 14.31 -5.07
CA GLY A 11 -29.06 15.66 -4.67
C GLY A 11 -27.84 15.80 -3.76
N LYS A 12 -26.97 14.78 -3.66
CA LYS A 12 -25.67 14.77 -2.93
C LYS A 12 -25.69 15.10 -1.43
N LYS A 13 -26.85 15.43 -0.84
CA LYS A 13 -26.99 15.82 0.58
C LYS A 13 -26.36 14.83 1.56
N ALA A 14 -26.52 13.53 1.31
CA ALA A 14 -25.94 12.50 2.17
C ALA A 14 -24.40 12.53 2.14
N VAL A 15 -23.81 12.76 0.97
CA VAL A 15 -22.34 12.85 0.80
C VAL A 15 -21.80 14.11 1.47
N GLU A 16 -22.50 15.24 1.32
CA GLU A 16 -22.11 16.49 1.99
C GLU A 16 -22.17 16.39 3.52
N ALA A 17 -23.18 15.68 4.06
CA ALA A 17 -23.26 15.39 5.48
C ALA A 17 -22.10 14.49 5.96
N GLU A 18 -21.78 13.42 5.21
CA GLU A 18 -20.63 12.55 5.50
C GLU A 18 -19.32 13.35 5.46
N LEU A 19 -19.13 14.25 4.49
CA LEU A 19 -17.96 15.13 4.42
C LEU A 19 -17.88 16.10 5.61
N ALA A 20 -19.00 16.68 6.03
CA ALA A 20 -19.03 17.56 7.20
C ALA A 20 -18.68 16.81 8.49
N GLU A 21 -19.14 15.56 8.63
CA GLU A 21 -18.80 14.70 9.76
C GLU A 21 -17.30 14.40 9.80
N LEU A 22 -16.69 14.09 8.65
CA LEU A 22 -15.24 13.90 8.54
C LEU A 22 -14.47 15.16 8.98
N LYS A 23 -14.91 16.34 8.56
CA LYS A 23 -14.26 17.61 8.95
C LYS A 23 -14.33 17.88 10.44
N LYS A 24 -15.40 17.44 11.11
CA LYS A 24 -15.66 17.72 12.53
C LYS A 24 -14.98 16.71 13.46
N HIS A 25 -14.97 15.43 13.10
CA HIS A 25 -14.63 14.34 14.02
C HIS A 25 -13.30 13.65 13.70
N CYS A 26 -12.82 13.70 12.45
CA CYS A 26 -11.61 12.97 12.07
C CYS A 26 -10.34 13.79 12.34
N THR A 27 -9.28 13.09 12.76
CA THR A 27 -7.93 13.66 12.90
C THR A 27 -7.07 13.37 11.67
N VAL A 28 -7.26 12.20 11.07
CA VAL A 28 -6.51 11.71 9.92
C VAL A 28 -7.47 11.40 8.79
N ILE A 29 -7.13 11.88 7.59
CA ILE A 29 -7.89 11.64 6.37
C ILE A 29 -7.02 10.83 5.40
N ARG A 30 -7.59 9.76 4.85
CA ARG A 30 -6.95 8.89 3.86
C ARG A 30 -7.86 8.77 2.64
N VAL A 31 -7.24 8.77 1.46
CA VAL A 31 -7.93 8.59 0.17
C VAL A 31 -7.76 7.15 -0.28
N LEU A 32 -8.84 6.54 -0.76
CA LEU A 32 -8.78 5.26 -1.45
C LEU A 32 -8.33 5.49 -2.89
N ALA A 33 -7.08 5.12 -3.18
CA ALA A 33 -6.49 5.17 -4.51
C ALA A 33 -6.48 3.77 -5.12
N HIS A 34 -6.58 3.70 -6.45
CA HIS A 34 -6.50 2.43 -7.17
C HIS A 34 -5.53 2.52 -8.36
N THR A 35 -4.79 1.44 -8.60
CA THR A 35 -3.84 1.35 -9.71
C THR A 35 -4.53 0.91 -11.00
N GLN A 36 -4.06 1.39 -12.15
CA GLN A 36 -4.59 0.99 -13.46
C GLN A 36 -3.79 -0.19 -14.07
N VAL A 37 -3.90 -1.38 -13.47
CA VAL A 37 -3.08 -2.57 -13.85
C VAL A 37 -3.29 -3.02 -15.30
N LYS A 38 -4.48 -2.77 -15.88
CA LYS A 38 -4.78 -3.09 -17.29
C LYS A 38 -3.85 -2.39 -18.29
N LYS A 39 -3.22 -1.28 -17.89
CA LYS A 39 -2.23 -0.58 -18.73
C LYS A 39 -0.89 -1.33 -18.81
N LEU A 40 -0.63 -2.29 -17.93
CA LEU A 40 0.69 -2.91 -17.74
C LEU A 40 0.95 -4.19 -18.55
N GLY A 41 0.10 -4.57 -19.51
CA GLY A 41 0.33 -5.75 -20.37
C GLY A 41 0.38 -7.12 -19.67
N PHE A 42 0.33 -7.17 -18.33
CA PHE A 42 0.28 -8.40 -17.54
C PHE A 42 -1.14 -8.99 -17.48
N GLY A 43 -1.24 -10.29 -17.17
CA GLY A 43 -2.52 -11.00 -17.07
C GLY A 43 -3.42 -10.56 -15.91
N VAL A 44 -2.92 -9.76 -14.97
CA VAL A 44 -3.69 -9.25 -13.82
C VAL A 44 -4.63 -8.13 -14.27
N LYS A 45 -5.94 -8.39 -14.16
CA LYS A 45 -6.99 -7.42 -14.57
C LYS A 45 -7.57 -6.60 -13.42
N LYS A 46 -7.41 -7.07 -12.18
CA LYS A 46 -7.95 -6.45 -10.98
C LYS A 46 -7.02 -5.33 -10.49
N ALA A 47 -7.57 -4.16 -10.23
CA ALA A 47 -6.83 -3.04 -9.66
C ALA A 47 -6.44 -3.33 -8.21
N HIS A 48 -5.23 -2.92 -7.82
CA HIS A 48 -4.84 -2.83 -6.42
C HIS A 48 -5.44 -1.56 -5.83
N LEU A 49 -6.00 -1.68 -4.62
CA LEU A 49 -6.63 -0.58 -3.90
C LEU A 49 -5.84 -0.34 -2.62
N MET A 50 -5.48 0.92 -2.37
CA MET A 50 -4.63 1.32 -1.25
C MET A 50 -5.16 2.60 -0.62
N GLU A 51 -4.94 2.75 0.69
CA GLU A 51 -5.20 3.99 1.39
C GLU A 51 -3.94 4.86 1.40
N ILE A 52 -4.06 6.09 0.94
CA ILE A 52 -2.98 7.08 0.95
C ILE A 52 -3.41 8.23 1.87
N GLN A 53 -2.60 8.50 2.89
CA GLN A 53 -2.88 9.57 3.83
C GLN A 53 -2.63 10.94 3.21
N VAL A 54 -3.56 11.88 3.42
CA VAL A 54 -3.38 13.28 3.00
C VAL A 54 -2.75 14.06 4.15
N ASN A 55 -1.58 14.61 3.89
CA ASN A 55 -0.81 15.40 4.85
C ASN A 55 -0.85 16.90 4.51
N GLY A 56 -0.55 17.73 5.50
CA GLY A 56 -0.57 19.20 5.39
C GLY A 56 -1.93 19.84 5.70
N GLY A 57 -1.90 21.12 6.09
CA GLY A 57 -3.10 21.94 6.34
C GLY A 57 -3.99 21.48 7.51
N THR A 58 -5.19 22.07 7.58
CA THR A 58 -6.24 21.69 8.53
C THR A 58 -7.02 20.46 8.04
N VAL A 59 -7.71 19.76 8.95
CA VAL A 59 -8.57 18.60 8.58
C VAL A 59 -9.58 18.97 7.51
N ALA A 60 -10.21 20.15 7.62
CA ALA A 60 -11.14 20.65 6.62
C ALA A 60 -10.52 20.76 5.22
N ALA A 61 -9.33 21.36 5.14
CA ALA A 61 -8.60 21.49 3.87
C ALA A 61 -8.21 20.12 3.28
N LYS A 62 -7.86 19.14 4.12
CA LYS A 62 -7.57 17.76 3.68
C LYS A 62 -8.78 17.10 3.04
N VAL A 63 -9.97 17.25 3.65
CA VAL A 63 -11.22 16.69 3.12
C VAL A 63 -11.58 17.34 1.78
N ASP A 64 -11.47 18.67 1.68
CA ASP A 64 -11.77 19.39 0.44
C ASP A 64 -10.81 19.03 -0.69
N PHE A 65 -9.51 18.93 -0.38
CA PHE A 65 -8.50 18.46 -1.32
C PHE A 65 -8.80 17.02 -1.79
N ALA A 66 -9.06 16.10 -0.86
CA ALA A 66 -9.39 14.72 -1.17
C ALA A 66 -10.62 14.60 -2.08
N TYR A 67 -11.69 15.35 -1.78
CA TYR A 67 -12.90 15.36 -2.59
C TYR A 67 -12.65 15.94 -3.99
N SER A 68 -11.83 16.99 -4.10
CA SER A 68 -11.47 17.58 -5.39
C SER A 68 -10.70 16.64 -6.33
N MET A 69 -10.07 15.60 -5.78
CA MET A 69 -9.30 14.59 -6.50
C MET A 69 -10.14 13.39 -6.94
N PHE A 70 -11.42 13.31 -6.56
CA PHE A 70 -12.29 12.22 -6.98
C PHE A 70 -12.43 12.20 -8.52
N GLU A 71 -12.45 10.98 -9.07
CA GLU A 71 -12.53 10.69 -10.51
C GLU A 71 -11.37 11.23 -11.37
N LYS A 72 -10.36 11.85 -10.77
CA LYS A 72 -9.15 12.32 -11.45
C LYS A 72 -8.02 11.30 -11.34
N GLN A 73 -7.12 11.34 -12.32
CA GLN A 73 -5.88 10.56 -12.29
C GLN A 73 -4.78 11.40 -11.64
N VAL A 74 -4.05 10.80 -10.71
CA VAL A 74 -2.87 11.40 -10.08
C VAL A 74 -1.63 10.73 -10.67
N SER A 75 -0.74 11.51 -11.28
CA SER A 75 0.54 11.02 -11.78
C SER A 75 1.56 10.90 -10.66
N VAL A 76 2.61 10.10 -10.88
CA VAL A 76 3.71 9.92 -9.92
C VAL A 76 4.48 11.23 -9.72
N ASP A 77 4.67 11.99 -10.79
CA ASP A 77 5.38 13.29 -10.78
C ASP A 77 4.65 14.37 -9.96
N ALA A 78 3.35 14.18 -9.71
CA ALA A 78 2.58 15.06 -8.83
C ALA A 78 2.83 14.78 -7.34
N VAL A 79 3.45 13.63 -7.01
CA VAL A 79 3.70 13.19 -5.63
C VAL A 79 5.18 13.26 -5.29
N PHE A 80 6.05 12.81 -6.18
CA PHE A 80 7.49 12.72 -5.95
C PHE A 80 8.27 13.62 -6.90
N GLN A 81 9.39 14.16 -6.43
CA GLN A 81 10.31 14.99 -7.21
C GLN A 81 11.59 14.23 -7.62
N PRO A 82 12.25 14.62 -8.72
CA PRO A 82 13.56 14.08 -9.06
C PRO A 82 14.58 14.34 -7.94
N ASN A 83 15.42 13.35 -7.65
CA ASN A 83 16.43 13.38 -6.56
C ASN A 83 15.85 13.49 -5.14
N GLU A 84 14.58 13.20 -4.94
CA GLU A 84 13.99 13.03 -3.62
C GLU A 84 14.35 11.67 -3.02
N MET A 85 14.58 11.62 -1.70
CA MET A 85 14.78 10.38 -0.96
C MET A 85 13.42 9.70 -0.74
N ILE A 86 13.26 8.49 -1.25
CA ILE A 86 12.01 7.72 -1.15
C ILE A 86 12.19 6.39 -0.44
N ASP A 87 11.13 5.94 0.23
CA ASP A 87 11.05 4.62 0.84
C ASP A 87 10.32 3.64 -0.09
N THR A 88 10.82 2.40 -0.18
CA THR A 88 10.20 1.34 -0.97
C THR A 88 9.63 0.24 -0.07
N ILE A 89 8.33 -0.01 -0.18
CA ILE A 89 7.64 -1.09 0.54
C ILE A 89 7.20 -2.14 -0.48
N ALA A 90 7.72 -3.37 -0.35
CA ALA A 90 7.42 -4.46 -1.28
C ALA A 90 7.52 -5.83 -0.62
N ILE A 91 6.96 -6.84 -1.28
CA ILE A 91 7.13 -8.24 -0.90
C ILE A 91 8.40 -8.77 -1.58
N THR A 92 9.30 -9.35 -0.78
CA THR A 92 10.52 -9.98 -1.31
C THR A 92 10.21 -11.25 -2.11
N LYS A 93 11.14 -11.67 -2.97
CA LYS A 93 11.02 -12.94 -3.70
C LYS A 93 10.96 -14.11 -2.71
N GLY A 94 9.94 -14.95 -2.82
CA GLY A 94 9.83 -16.17 -2.02
C GLY A 94 10.84 -17.22 -2.45
N PHE A 95 11.57 -17.80 -1.49
CA PHE A 95 12.52 -18.90 -1.71
C PHE A 95 12.07 -20.24 -1.12
N GLY A 96 10.86 -20.32 -0.56
CA GLY A 96 10.31 -21.55 0.04
C GLY A 96 10.99 -21.96 1.37
N VAL A 97 10.96 -23.26 1.68
CA VAL A 97 11.60 -23.81 2.89
C VAL A 97 13.12 -23.79 2.72
N GLN A 98 13.81 -23.08 3.60
CA GLN A 98 15.27 -22.89 3.56
C GLN A 98 15.95 -23.47 4.80
N GLY A 99 17.10 -24.11 4.60
CA GLY A 99 17.96 -24.56 5.69
C GLY A 99 18.70 -23.39 6.36
N VAL A 100 19.25 -23.63 7.56
CA VAL A 100 19.87 -22.58 8.41
C VAL A 100 20.99 -21.80 7.72
N VAL A 101 21.73 -22.44 6.81
CA VAL A 101 22.82 -21.80 6.07
C VAL A 101 22.31 -20.71 5.13
N GLN A 102 21.26 -20.99 4.35
CA GLN A 102 20.70 -20.02 3.41
C GLN A 102 19.80 -19.01 4.11
N ARG A 103 19.09 -19.44 5.17
CA ARG A 103 18.13 -18.61 5.89
C ARG A 103 18.78 -17.60 6.84
N TRP A 104 19.84 -18.02 7.54
CA TRP A 104 20.48 -17.25 8.60
C TRP A 104 21.96 -16.96 8.33
N GLY A 105 22.50 -17.41 7.19
CA GLY A 105 23.90 -17.15 6.84
C GLY A 105 24.93 -17.91 7.69
N VAL A 106 24.52 -18.95 8.41
CA VAL A 106 25.44 -19.70 9.28
C VAL A 106 26.49 -20.44 8.46
N THR A 107 27.74 -20.42 8.91
CA THR A 107 28.84 -21.17 8.28
C THR A 107 28.53 -22.67 8.28
N ARG A 108 28.84 -23.34 7.17
CA ARG A 108 28.72 -24.81 7.04
C ARG A 108 29.71 -25.49 7.97
N LEU A 109 29.32 -26.63 8.54
CA LEU A 109 30.23 -27.45 9.34
C LEU A 109 31.32 -28.09 8.45
N PRO A 110 32.43 -28.56 9.04
CA PRO A 110 33.47 -29.28 8.31
C PRO A 110 32.88 -30.42 7.48
N ARG A 111 33.49 -30.68 6.32
CA ARG A 111 32.96 -31.66 5.35
C ARG A 111 32.82 -33.08 5.92
N LYS A 112 33.56 -33.41 6.99
CA LYS A 112 33.57 -34.72 7.67
C LYS A 112 32.59 -34.82 8.85
N THR A 113 31.61 -33.92 8.99
CA THR A 113 30.61 -34.01 10.07
C THR A 113 29.58 -35.11 9.82
N HIS A 114 29.35 -35.95 10.83
CA HIS A 114 28.31 -36.98 10.79
C HIS A 114 26.89 -36.37 10.85
N ARG A 115 25.95 -36.95 10.07
CA ARG A 115 24.57 -36.46 9.90
C ARG A 115 24.45 -35.06 9.25
N GLY A 116 25.39 -34.70 8.36
CA GLY A 116 25.29 -33.54 7.47
C GLY A 116 26.07 -32.30 7.91
N LEU A 117 26.40 -31.43 6.95
CA LEU A 117 27.20 -30.21 7.18
C LEU A 117 26.41 -28.90 7.13
N ARG A 118 25.13 -28.95 6.72
CA ARG A 118 24.25 -27.77 6.55
C ARG A 118 23.28 -27.60 7.73
N LYS A 119 23.80 -27.73 8.94
CA LYS A 119 23.07 -27.63 10.21
C LYS A 119 23.87 -26.78 11.19
N VAL A 120 23.23 -26.34 12.28
CA VAL A 120 23.94 -25.72 13.41
C VAL A 120 24.58 -26.83 14.25
N ALA A 121 25.78 -26.58 14.81
CA ALA A 121 26.49 -27.56 15.64
C ALA A 121 25.87 -27.73 17.02
N CYS A 122 25.66 -26.62 17.73
CA CYS A 122 25.06 -26.56 19.05
C CYS A 122 23.86 -25.61 19.00
N ILE A 123 22.71 -26.02 19.56
CA ILE A 123 21.48 -25.23 19.58
C ILE A 123 21.24 -24.55 20.95
N GLY A 124 22.16 -24.75 21.89
CA GLY A 124 21.94 -24.59 23.33
C GLY A 124 22.19 -25.90 24.04
#